data_AF-A0A7J8IJW0-F1
#
_entry.id   AF-A0A7J8IJW0-F1
#
_cell.length_a   1.000
_cell.length_b   1.000
_cell.length_c   1.000
_cell.angle_alpha   90.00
_cell.angle_beta   90.00
_cell.angle_gamma   90.00
#
_symmetry.space_group_name_H-M   'P 1'
#
loop_
_entity.id
_entity.type
_entity.pdbx_description
1 polymer ?
#
loop_
_entity_poly.entity_id
_entity_poly.type
_entity_poly.pdbx_seq_one_letter_code
_entity_poly.pdbx_strand_id
1 'polypeptide(L)'
;MKNVKLNEDKPKETKSEETLDEGPPKYTKSVLKKGDKTNFPKKGDVVHCWYTGTLQDGTVFDTNIQTSSKKKKNAKPLSFKVGIGKVIRGWDEALLTMSKGEKARLEIEPEWAYGKKGQPDAKIPPNAKLIFEVELVDID
;
A
#
# COMPACT_ATOMS: atom_id res chain seq x y z
N MET A 1 -43.83 -21.71 -36.22
CA MET A 1 -42.72 -22.68 -36.16
C MET A 1 -41.65 -22.15 -35.21
N LYS A 2 -41.00 -23.09 -34.52
CA LYS A 2 -40.15 -22.98 -33.32
C LYS A 2 -39.11 -21.85 -33.36
N ASN A 3 -38.84 -21.25 -32.20
CA ASN A 3 -37.48 -20.93 -31.75
C ASN A 3 -37.41 -20.94 -30.22
N VAL A 4 -36.76 -21.97 -29.68
CA VAL A 4 -36.27 -22.07 -28.30
C VAL A 4 -34.79 -21.73 -28.34
N LYS A 5 -34.34 -20.76 -27.55
CA LYS A 5 -33.04 -20.81 -26.86
C LYS A 5 -33.15 -20.10 -25.51
N LEU A 6 -33.20 -20.92 -24.48
CA LEU A 6 -32.95 -20.59 -23.08
C LEU A 6 -31.44 -20.32 -22.96
N ASN A 7 -31.04 -19.17 -22.43
CA ASN A 7 -29.67 -18.95 -21.97
C ASN A 7 -29.74 -18.46 -20.52
N GLU A 8 -28.97 -19.15 -19.68
CA GLU A 8 -28.95 -19.09 -18.23
C GLU A 8 -28.52 -17.73 -17.66
N ASP A 9 -29.19 -17.38 -16.56
CA ASP A 9 -28.93 -16.28 -15.64
C ASP A 9 -27.48 -16.34 -15.11
N LYS A 10 -26.67 -15.32 -15.42
CA LYS A 10 -25.46 -14.99 -14.65
C LYS A 10 -25.81 -13.83 -13.71
N PRO A 11 -25.60 -13.97 -12.38
CA PRO A 11 -25.90 -12.89 -11.46
C PRO A 11 -25.04 -11.65 -11.72
N LYS A 12 -25.77 -10.55 -11.83
CA LYS A 12 -25.41 -9.14 -11.93
C LYS A 12 -24.29 -8.74 -10.96
N GLU A 13 -23.13 -8.36 -11.50
CA GLU A 13 -22.12 -7.61 -10.75
C GLU A 13 -22.67 -6.21 -10.41
N THR A 14 -22.64 -5.87 -9.12
CA THR A 14 -23.11 -4.60 -8.58
C THR A 14 -22.03 -3.51 -8.75
N LYS A 15 -22.32 -2.52 -9.62
CA LYS A 15 -21.75 -1.15 -9.60
C LYS A 15 -22.10 -0.49 -8.24
N SER A 16 -21.30 0.36 -7.58
CA SER A 16 -20.50 1.49 -8.05
C SER A 16 -19.76 2.12 -6.84
N GLU A 17 -18.51 2.55 -7.00
CA GLU A 17 -17.96 3.69 -6.28
C GLU A 17 -17.20 4.55 -7.30
N GLU A 18 -17.49 5.85 -7.31
CA GLU A 18 -17.06 6.82 -8.31
C GLU A 18 -15.54 7.05 -8.27
N THR A 19 -14.80 6.51 -9.25
CA THR A 19 -13.43 6.96 -9.52
C THR A 19 -13.48 8.18 -10.42
N LEU A 20 -13.30 9.37 -9.84
CA LEU A 20 -12.82 10.54 -10.59
C LEU A 20 -11.59 10.09 -11.40
N ASP A 21 -11.63 10.31 -12.70
CA ASP A 21 -10.66 9.86 -13.73
C ASP A 21 -9.27 10.47 -13.50
N GLU A 22 -8.57 10.00 -12.47
CA GLU A 22 -7.22 10.42 -12.11
C GLU A 22 -6.17 9.49 -12.76
N GLY A 23 -6.39 9.07 -14.00
CA GLY A 23 -5.43 8.25 -14.74
C GLY A 23 -5.00 6.95 -14.02
N PRO A 24 -3.97 6.25 -14.52
CA PRO A 24 -3.48 5.05 -13.86
C PRO A 24 -2.86 5.40 -12.50
N PRO A 25 -2.92 4.48 -11.51
CA PRO A 25 -2.26 4.67 -10.24
C PRO A 25 -0.78 5.01 -10.41
N LYS A 26 -0.29 6.00 -9.65
CA LYS A 26 1.12 6.43 -9.70
C LYS A 26 1.99 5.64 -8.72
N TYR A 27 1.70 4.35 -8.60
CA TYR A 27 2.50 3.40 -7.85
C TYR A 27 2.42 2.01 -8.49
N THR A 28 3.45 1.20 -8.22
CA THR A 28 3.48 -0.23 -8.56
C THR A 28 3.64 -1.04 -7.28
N LYS A 29 2.89 -2.13 -7.15
CA LYS A 29 3.05 -3.12 -6.07
C LYS A 29 3.54 -4.45 -6.63
N SER A 30 4.59 -4.99 -6.02
CA SER A 30 5.10 -6.34 -6.27
C SER A 30 5.06 -7.15 -4.97
N VAL A 31 4.29 -8.24 -4.95
CA VAL A 31 4.18 -9.11 -3.76
C VAL A 31 5.46 -9.94 -3.62
N LEU A 32 6.19 -9.75 -2.51
CA LEU A 32 7.40 -10.50 -2.18
C LEU A 32 7.07 -11.78 -1.38
N LYS A 33 6.07 -11.70 -0.50
CA LYS A 33 5.54 -12.82 0.28
C LYS A 33 4.03 -12.66 0.37
N LYS A 34 3.30 -13.71 -0.01
CA LYS A 34 1.83 -13.73 0.06
C LYS A 34 1.39 -13.68 1.53
N GLY A 35 0.37 -12.88 1.83
CA GLY A 35 -0.35 -12.93 3.09
C GLY A 35 -1.42 -14.03 3.08
N ASP A 36 -2.40 -13.90 3.97
CA ASP A 36 -3.51 -14.84 4.12
C ASP A 36 -4.57 -14.77 2.99
N LYS A 37 -4.52 -13.75 2.14
CA LYS A 37 -5.48 -13.46 1.07
C LYS A 37 -6.95 -13.44 1.50
N THR A 38 -7.21 -13.22 2.77
CA THR A 38 -8.54 -13.28 3.37
C THR A 38 -8.84 -11.99 4.12
N ASN A 39 -7.88 -11.49 4.89
CA ASN A 39 -8.02 -10.29 5.68
C ASN A 39 -7.32 -9.12 4.96
N PHE A 40 -8.12 -8.24 4.36
CA PHE A 40 -7.66 -7.01 3.71
C PHE A 40 -8.14 -5.79 4.51
N PRO A 41 -7.31 -4.75 4.68
CA PRO A 41 -7.72 -3.54 5.36
C PRO A 41 -8.86 -2.84 4.62
N LYS A 42 -9.80 -2.26 5.38
CA LYS A 42 -10.81 -1.35 4.87
C LYS A 42 -10.45 0.08 5.23
N LYS A 43 -11.06 1.02 4.51
CA LYS A 43 -10.91 2.45 4.79
C LYS A 43 -11.30 2.76 6.24
N GLY A 44 -10.36 3.30 7.00
CA GLY A 44 -10.55 3.67 8.40
C GLY A 44 -10.04 2.63 9.41
N ASP A 45 -9.77 1.40 8.99
CA ASP A 45 -9.16 0.35 9.83
C ASP A 45 -7.76 0.77 10.27
N VAL A 46 -7.34 0.27 11.44
CA VAL A 46 -5.97 0.49 11.92
C VAL A 46 -5.08 -0.63 11.40
N VAL A 47 -4.08 -0.28 10.60
CA VAL A 47 -3.08 -1.24 10.10
C VAL A 47 -1.81 -1.16 10.92
N HIS A 48 -1.16 -2.30 11.09
CA HIS A 48 0.14 -2.43 11.76
C HIS A 48 1.17 -2.95 10.78
N CYS A 49 2.23 -2.20 10.50
CA CYS A 49 3.21 -2.61 9.49
C CYS A 49 4.66 -2.32 9.85
N TRP A 50 5.55 -3.19 9.35
CA TRP A 50 6.98 -2.92 9.24
C TRP A 50 7.31 -2.36 7.87
N TYR A 51 8.29 -1.46 7.79
CA TYR A 51 8.76 -0.95 6.52
C TYR A 51 10.21 -0.49 6.53
N THR A 52 10.76 -0.45 5.33
CA THR A 52 12.00 0.26 4.99
C THR A 52 11.77 1.04 3.71
N GLY A 53 12.01 2.35 3.75
CA GLY A 53 11.96 3.26 2.61
C GLY A 53 13.35 3.57 2.10
N THR A 54 13.56 3.40 0.79
CA THR A 54 14.80 3.71 0.08
C THR A 54 14.56 4.62 -1.12
N LEU A 55 15.55 5.46 -1.42
CA LEU A 55 15.64 6.18 -2.69
C LEU A 55 16.07 5.21 -3.81
N GLN A 56 16.03 5.69 -5.07
CA GLN A 56 16.41 4.88 -6.24
C GLN A 56 17.88 4.45 -6.24
N ASP A 57 18.75 5.19 -5.56
CA ASP A 57 20.16 4.85 -5.38
C ASP A 57 20.40 3.80 -4.27
N GLY A 58 19.33 3.34 -3.59
CA GLY A 58 19.39 2.41 -2.47
C GLY A 58 19.59 3.06 -1.10
N THR A 59 19.74 4.38 -1.03
CA THR A 59 19.86 5.11 0.25
C THR A 59 18.60 4.93 1.08
N VAL A 60 18.73 4.33 2.27
CA VAL A 60 17.63 4.23 3.23
C VAL A 60 17.38 5.60 3.83
N PHE A 61 16.19 6.16 3.62
CA PHE A 61 15.78 7.44 4.22
C PHE A 61 14.95 7.24 5.49
N ASP A 62 14.23 6.12 5.61
CA ASP A 62 13.41 5.81 6.78
C ASP A 62 13.22 4.31 6.96
N THR A 63 13.12 3.85 8.21
CA THR A 63 12.79 2.46 8.56
C THR A 63 12.30 2.37 10.00
N ASN A 64 11.27 1.57 10.23
CA ASN A 64 10.85 1.19 11.58
C ASN A 64 11.36 -0.21 11.97
N ILE A 65 12.11 -0.88 11.10
CA ILE A 65 12.69 -2.19 11.37
C ILE A 65 13.93 -2.02 12.24
N GLN A 66 13.85 -2.55 13.45
CA GLN A 66 14.90 -2.38 14.43
C GLN A 66 15.96 -3.48 14.32
N THR A 67 17.23 -3.10 14.14
CA THR A 67 18.33 -4.04 13.84
C THR A 67 19.10 -4.53 15.07
N SER A 68 19.01 -3.83 16.21
CA SER A 68 19.71 -4.25 17.43
C SER A 68 18.86 -5.16 18.32
N SER A 69 19.45 -6.25 18.81
CA SER A 69 18.76 -7.27 19.62
C SER A 69 18.06 -6.70 20.87
N LYS A 70 18.63 -5.65 21.48
CA LYS A 70 18.05 -4.97 22.65
C LYS A 70 16.83 -4.13 22.30
N LYS A 71 16.84 -3.46 21.14
CA LYS A 71 15.71 -2.65 20.70
C LYS A 71 14.62 -3.49 20.00
N LYS A 72 14.95 -4.66 19.43
CA LYS A 72 13.99 -5.58 18.80
C LYS A 72 12.91 -6.08 19.77
N LYS A 73 13.27 -6.30 21.04
CA LYS A 73 12.31 -6.73 22.09
C LYS A 73 11.18 -5.73 22.34
N ASN A 74 11.43 -4.44 22.08
CA ASN A 74 10.48 -3.36 22.32
C ASN A 74 10.01 -2.69 21.01
N ALA A 75 10.43 -3.22 19.86
CA ALA A 75 10.02 -2.68 18.58
C ALA A 75 8.51 -2.94 18.39
N LYS A 76 7.77 -1.88 18.06
CA LYS A 76 6.36 -1.98 17.71
C LYS A 76 6.19 -1.61 16.24
N PRO A 77 5.32 -2.32 15.48
CA PRO A 77 4.96 -1.92 14.14
C PRO A 77 4.44 -0.47 14.14
N LEU A 78 4.56 0.21 13.00
CA LEU A 78 3.87 1.47 12.80
C LEU A 78 2.38 1.19 12.73
N SER A 79 1.58 1.94 13.49
CA SER A 79 0.11 1.83 13.51
C SER A 79 -0.53 3.12 13.03
N PHE A 80 -1.43 3.04 12.06
CA PHE A 80 -2.21 4.20 11.57
C PHE A 80 -3.49 3.75 10.87
N LYS A 81 -4.42 4.69 10.66
CA LYS A 81 -5.66 4.44 9.92
C LYS A 81 -5.44 4.57 8.42
N VAL A 82 -5.77 3.54 7.66
CA VAL A 82 -5.55 3.48 6.20
C VAL A 82 -6.70 4.08 5.39
N GLY A 83 -6.40 4.64 4.23
CA GLY A 83 -7.39 5.11 3.25
C GLY A 83 -8.09 6.42 3.65
N ILE A 84 -7.54 7.14 4.62
CA ILE A 84 -8.10 8.39 5.15
C ILE A 84 -7.11 9.57 5.10
N GLY A 85 -6.03 9.46 4.31
CA GLY A 85 -5.05 10.53 4.08
C GLY A 85 -4.08 10.73 5.24
N LYS A 86 -3.76 9.67 6.00
CA LYS A 86 -2.77 9.75 7.09
C LYS A 86 -1.33 9.54 6.63
N VAL A 87 -1.15 8.93 5.47
CA VAL A 87 0.14 8.67 4.83
C VAL A 87 0.09 9.14 3.38
N ILE A 88 1.22 9.07 2.68
CA ILE A 88 1.27 9.38 1.26
C ILE A 88 0.29 8.51 0.46
N ARG A 89 -0.31 9.08 -0.59
CA ARG A 89 -1.38 8.43 -1.35
C ARG A 89 -1.00 7.04 -1.86
N GLY A 90 0.23 6.87 -2.33
CA GLY A 90 0.70 5.56 -2.81
C GLY A 90 0.69 4.48 -1.72
N TRP A 91 0.93 4.84 -0.46
CA TRP A 91 0.78 3.92 0.66
C TRP A 91 -0.69 3.63 0.97
N ASP A 92 -1.50 4.69 1.04
CA ASP A 92 -2.92 4.59 1.39
C ASP A 92 -3.68 3.68 0.42
N GLU A 93 -3.40 3.77 -0.89
CA GLU A 93 -4.00 2.89 -1.89
C GLU A 93 -3.36 1.49 -1.93
N ALA A 94 -2.04 1.39 -1.85
CA ALA A 94 -1.36 0.09 -1.93
C ALA A 94 -1.73 -0.83 -0.76
N LEU A 95 -1.81 -0.31 0.46
CA LEU A 95 -2.08 -1.11 1.66
C LEU A 95 -3.48 -1.69 1.70
N LEU A 96 -4.48 -1.01 1.11
CA LEU A 96 -5.83 -1.56 0.95
C LEU A 96 -5.84 -2.83 0.09
N THR A 97 -4.83 -3.03 -0.76
CA THR A 97 -4.70 -4.23 -1.60
C THR A 97 -3.85 -5.34 -0.96
N MET A 98 -3.26 -5.09 0.21
CA MET A 98 -2.42 -6.06 0.91
C MET A 98 -3.27 -6.92 1.83
N SER A 99 -2.93 -8.20 1.92
CA SER A 99 -3.53 -9.12 2.90
C SER A 99 -2.68 -9.18 4.17
N LYS A 100 -3.29 -9.50 5.32
CA LYS A 100 -2.55 -9.68 6.58
C LYS A 100 -1.45 -10.73 6.41
N GLY A 101 -0.25 -10.42 6.89
CA GLY A 101 0.99 -11.20 6.72
C GLY A 101 1.70 -11.02 5.38
N GLU A 102 1.16 -10.22 4.45
CA GLU A 102 1.78 -9.95 3.14
C GLU A 102 3.02 -9.07 3.30
N LYS A 103 4.10 -9.43 2.60
CA LYS A 103 5.24 -8.55 2.36
C LYS A 103 5.23 -8.12 0.90
N ALA A 104 5.28 -6.82 0.64
CA ALA A 104 5.28 -6.28 -0.71
C ALA A 104 6.35 -5.20 -0.88
N ARG A 105 6.81 -5.03 -2.12
CA ARG A 105 7.61 -3.90 -2.58
C ARG A 105 6.68 -2.91 -3.28
N LEU A 106 6.68 -1.67 -2.81
CA LEU A 106 5.93 -0.56 -3.36
C LEU A 106 6.90 0.41 -4.02
N GLU A 107 6.64 0.78 -5.25
CA GLU A 107 7.38 1.83 -5.95
C GLU A 107 6.41 2.97 -6.25
N ILE A 108 6.65 4.13 -5.67
CA ILE A 108 5.69 5.25 -5.66
C ILE A 108 6.34 6.43 -6.36
N GLU A 109 5.70 6.90 -7.41
CA GLU A 109 6.12 8.08 -8.15
C GLU A 109 5.94 9.34 -7.30
N PRO A 110 6.77 10.38 -7.50
CA PRO A 110 6.80 11.55 -6.63
C PRO A 110 5.42 12.21 -6.45
N GLU A 111 4.57 12.23 -7.46
CA GLU A 111 3.24 12.86 -7.39
C GLU A 111 2.32 12.22 -6.34
N TRP A 112 2.51 10.95 -6.01
CA TRP A 112 1.77 10.25 -4.96
C TRP A 112 2.62 10.03 -3.69
N ALA A 113 3.78 10.68 -3.62
CA ALA A 113 4.69 10.76 -2.49
C ALA A 113 4.89 12.23 -2.06
N TYR A 114 6.12 12.76 -2.15
CA TYR A 114 6.48 14.12 -1.70
C TYR A 114 6.61 15.15 -2.83
N GLY A 115 6.29 14.77 -4.06
CA GLY A 115 6.16 15.64 -5.22
C GLY A 115 7.42 16.42 -5.59
N LYS A 116 7.19 17.54 -6.28
CA LYS A 116 8.26 18.46 -6.74
C LYS A 116 9.05 19.11 -5.62
N LYS A 117 8.50 19.12 -4.39
CA LYS A 117 9.18 19.70 -3.23
C LYS A 117 10.15 18.73 -2.58
N GLY A 118 9.87 17.42 -2.66
CA GLY A 118 10.55 16.43 -1.84
C GLY A 118 10.24 16.62 -0.36
N GLN A 119 11.06 16.02 0.50
CA GLN A 119 10.99 16.16 1.96
C GLN A 119 12.40 16.37 2.53
N PRO A 120 12.85 17.64 2.63
CA PRO A 120 14.21 17.97 3.06
C PRO A 120 14.59 17.40 4.42
N ASP A 121 13.66 17.39 5.39
CA ASP A 121 13.91 16.87 6.75
C ASP A 121 14.25 15.38 6.76
N ALA A 122 13.71 14.63 5.79
CA ALA A 122 13.99 13.21 5.58
C ALA A 122 15.07 12.98 4.50
N LYS A 123 15.75 14.03 4.04
CA LYS A 123 16.74 14.00 2.95
C LYS A 123 16.18 13.43 1.64
N ILE A 124 14.87 13.56 1.41
CA ILE A 124 14.22 13.11 0.17
C ILE A 124 14.26 14.28 -0.83
N PRO A 125 14.95 14.14 -1.98
CA PRO A 125 15.06 15.21 -2.94
C PRO A 125 13.74 15.49 -3.69
N PRO A 126 13.62 16.67 -4.33
CA PRO A 126 12.57 16.97 -5.30
C PRO A 126 12.38 15.86 -6.34
N ASN A 127 11.12 15.52 -6.65
CA ASN A 127 10.76 14.52 -7.66
C ASN A 127 11.35 13.11 -7.40
N ALA A 128 11.70 12.80 -6.16
CA ALA A 128 12.20 11.47 -5.82
C ALA A 128 11.10 10.41 -5.94
N LYS A 129 11.35 9.38 -6.74
CA LYS A 129 10.62 8.12 -6.66
C LYS A 129 11.05 7.38 -5.40
N LEU A 130 10.07 6.88 -4.64
CA LEU A 130 10.31 6.16 -3.41
C LEU A 130 10.06 4.67 -3.60
N ILE A 131 10.90 3.87 -2.96
CA ILE A 131 10.79 2.42 -2.94
C ILE A 131 10.61 2.01 -1.50
N PHE A 132 9.54 1.29 -1.20
CA PHE A 132 9.28 0.75 0.13
C PHE A 132 9.18 -0.75 0.08
N GLU A 133 9.80 -1.43 1.03
CA GLU A 133 9.37 -2.78 1.41
C GLU A 133 8.48 -2.66 2.63
N VAL A 134 7.27 -3.23 2.57
CA VAL A 134 6.27 -3.17 3.64
C VAL A 134 5.82 -4.58 3.98
N GLU A 135 5.70 -4.89 5.27
CA GLU A 135 5.08 -6.11 5.79
C GLU A 135 3.86 -5.73 6.63
N LEU A 136 2.67 -6.16 6.21
CA LEU A 136 1.43 -5.93 6.94
C LEU A 136 1.30 -7.01 8.03
N VAL A 137 1.42 -6.60 9.29
CA VAL A 137 1.45 -7.51 10.44
C VAL A 137 0.04 -7.80 10.93
N ASP A 138 -0.78 -6.77 11.09
CA ASP A 138 -2.13 -6.89 11.64
C ASP A 138 -3.06 -5.78 11.16
N ILE A 139 -4.36 -5.99 11.38
CA ILE A 139 -5.47 -5.10 11.02
C ILE A 139 -6.48 -5.13 12.17
N ASP A 140 -6.85 -3.96 12.71
CA ASP A 140 -7.91 -3.79 13.72
C ASP A 140 -9.19 -3.18 13.12
#